data_AF-A0A9E5R7A2-F1
#
_entry.id   AF-A0A9E5R7A2-F1
#
_cell.length_a   1.000
_cell.length_b   1.000
_cell.length_c   1.000
_cell.angle_alpha   90.00
_cell.angle_beta   90.00
_cell.angle_gamma   90.00
#
_symmetry.space_group_name_H-M   'P 1'
#
loop_
_entity.id
_entity.type
_entity.pdbx_description
1 polymer ?
#
loop_
_entity_poly.entity_id
_entity_poly.type
_entity_poly.pdbx_seq_one_letter_code
_entity_poly.pdbx_strand_id
1 'polypeptide(L)'
;MNSPSSNDEQPLQRSIEQSLQEIALQMGQPIDQQTAQQVYQSAVDLLSHIVYAPITLARLAGTVLVYQLQEVEPEEVEWFKSQVKQCPNDDEVEELIESLHRIDSL
;
A
#
# COMPACT_ATOMS: atom_id res chain seq x y z
N MET A 1 -25.17 -6.58 -10.36
CA MET A 1 -24.46 -7.63 -9.61
C MET A 1 -23.40 -8.19 -10.53
N ASN A 2 -22.16 -7.72 -10.42
CA ASN A 2 -21.05 -8.21 -11.23
C ASN A 2 -19.90 -8.45 -10.25
N SER A 3 -19.85 -9.64 -9.66
CA SER A 3 -18.72 -10.03 -8.83
C SER A 3 -17.53 -10.31 -9.76
N PRO A 4 -16.40 -9.59 -9.65
CA PRO A 4 -15.19 -10.01 -10.32
C PRO A 4 -14.79 -11.40 -9.81
N SER A 5 -14.38 -12.26 -10.73
CA SER A 5 -13.97 -13.63 -10.43
C SER A 5 -12.80 -13.63 -9.44
N SER A 6 -13.00 -14.19 -8.25
CA SER A 6 -12.03 -14.26 -7.15
C SER A 6 -10.72 -15.04 -7.47
N ASN A 7 -10.57 -15.53 -8.70
CA ASN A 7 -9.40 -16.30 -9.15
C ASN A 7 -8.23 -15.43 -9.61
N ASP A 8 -8.47 -14.19 -10.09
CA ASP A 8 -7.40 -13.28 -10.56
C ASP A 8 -6.82 -12.42 -9.42
N GLU A 9 -7.54 -12.26 -8.31
CA GLU A 9 -7.08 -11.52 -7.13
C GLU A 9 -6.03 -12.30 -6.33
N GLN A 10 -6.17 -13.62 -6.25
CA GLN A 10 -5.25 -14.51 -5.52
C GLN A 10 -3.79 -14.53 -6.03
N PRO A 11 -3.49 -14.55 -7.35
CA PRO A 11 -2.12 -14.43 -7.84
C PRO A 11 -1.54 -13.04 -7.63
N LEU A 12 -2.34 -11.98 -7.83
CA LEU A 12 -1.89 -10.61 -7.61
C LEU A 12 -1.56 -10.35 -6.13
N GLN A 13 -2.44 -10.76 -5.22
CA GLN A 13 -2.24 -10.67 -3.78
C GLN A 13 -0.91 -11.33 -3.38
N ARG A 14 -0.69 -12.57 -3.79
CA ARG A 14 0.56 -13.30 -3.46
C ARG A 14 1.79 -12.60 -4.02
N SER A 15 1.73 -12.06 -5.24
CA SER A 15 2.85 -11.31 -5.81
C SER A 15 3.15 -10.05 -5.01
N ILE A 16 2.14 -9.29 -4.59
CA ILE A 16 2.33 -8.08 -3.77
C ILE A 16 2.89 -8.47 -2.39
N GLU A 17 2.31 -9.45 -1.71
CA GLU A 17 2.81 -9.95 -0.41
C GLU A 17 4.29 -10.37 -0.50
N GLN A 18 4.68 -11.10 -1.54
CA GLN A 18 6.08 -11.48 -1.77
C GLN A 18 6.98 -10.26 -1.98
N SER A 19 6.55 -9.30 -2.79
CA SER A 19 7.30 -8.06 -2.98
C SER A 19 7.45 -7.26 -1.68
N LEU A 20 6.43 -7.21 -0.83
CA LEU A 20 6.52 -6.57 0.49
C LEU A 20 7.58 -7.24 1.37
N GLN A 21 7.62 -8.57 1.40
CA GLN A 21 8.64 -9.31 2.14
C GLN A 21 10.05 -9.06 1.61
N GLU A 22 10.22 -8.99 0.28
CA GLU A 22 11.50 -8.67 -0.36
C GLU A 22 11.97 -7.24 -0.04
N ILE A 23 11.07 -6.26 -0.10
CA ILE A 23 11.36 -4.86 0.26
C ILE A 23 11.76 -4.77 1.74
N ALA A 24 10.99 -5.39 2.63
CA ALA A 24 11.28 -5.42 4.06
C ALA A 24 12.66 -6.05 4.36
N LEU A 25 12.99 -7.13 3.66
CA LEU A 25 14.31 -7.76 3.73
C LEU A 25 15.43 -6.83 3.26
N GLN A 26 15.22 -6.09 2.17
CA GLN A 26 16.19 -5.10 1.66
C GLN A 26 16.39 -3.93 2.63
N MET A 27 15.37 -3.57 3.40
CA MET A 27 15.44 -2.57 4.47
C MET A 27 16.10 -3.09 5.76
N GLY A 28 16.48 -4.37 5.81
CA GLY A 28 17.08 -5.01 6.98
C GLY A 28 16.08 -5.36 8.09
N GLN A 29 14.78 -5.27 7.81
CA GLN A 29 13.69 -5.54 8.74
C GLN A 29 12.70 -6.56 8.14
N PRO A 30 13.09 -7.84 8.00
CA PRO A 30 12.25 -8.83 7.36
C PRO A 30 10.91 -9.01 8.09
N ILE A 31 9.82 -9.08 7.32
CA ILE A 31 8.46 -9.33 7.83
C ILE A 31 8.01 -10.76 7.52
N ASP A 32 7.17 -11.32 8.39
CA ASP A 32 6.54 -12.61 8.15
C ASP A 32 5.35 -12.50 7.18
N GLN A 33 4.83 -13.65 6.76
CA GLN A 33 3.72 -13.69 5.81
C GLN A 33 2.45 -13.05 6.38
N GLN A 34 2.22 -13.18 7.70
CA GLN A 34 1.05 -12.59 8.34
C GLN A 34 1.11 -11.06 8.28
N THR A 35 2.27 -10.46 8.57
CA THR A 35 2.47 -9.02 8.46
C THR A 35 2.31 -8.55 7.02
N ALA A 36 2.90 -9.26 6.04
CA ALA A 36 2.74 -8.92 4.62
C ALA A 36 1.26 -8.93 4.18
N GLN A 37 0.50 -9.94 4.62
CA GLN A 37 -0.94 -10.04 4.35
C GLN A 37 -1.72 -8.89 5.02
N GLN A 38 -1.36 -8.50 6.24
CA GLN A 38 -1.99 -7.37 6.93
C GLN A 38 -1.73 -6.03 6.23
N VAL A 39 -0.50 -5.81 5.74
CA VAL A 39 -0.17 -4.61 4.95
C VAL A 39 -0.96 -4.59 3.65
N TYR A 40 -1.01 -5.72 2.93
CA TYR A 40 -1.82 -5.87 1.72
C TYR A 40 -3.29 -5.53 1.99
N GLN A 41 -3.89 -6.15 3.02
CA GLN A 41 -5.29 -5.93 3.36
C GLN A 41 -5.54 -4.47 3.75
N SER A 42 -4.63 -3.86 4.52
CA SER A 42 -4.74 -2.44 4.86
C SER A 42 -4.76 -1.55 3.62
N ALA A 43 -3.95 -1.86 2.60
CA ALA A 43 -3.94 -1.10 1.35
C ALA A 43 -5.23 -1.31 0.53
N VAL A 44 -5.75 -2.53 0.48
CA VAL A 44 -7.06 -2.83 -0.13
C VAL A 44 -8.18 -2.05 0.54
N ASP A 45 -8.21 -2.06 1.88
CA ASP A 45 -9.23 -1.35 2.65
C ASP A 45 -9.18 0.17 2.40
N LEU A 46 -7.98 0.73 2.27
CA LEU A 46 -7.76 2.16 1.97
C LEU A 46 -8.24 2.56 0.58
N LEU A 47 -8.22 1.65 -0.40
CA LEU A 47 -8.64 1.92 -1.77
C LEU A 47 -10.06 1.41 -2.09
N SER A 48 -10.73 0.79 -1.12
CA SER A 48 -12.04 0.15 -1.31
C SER A 48 -13.16 1.09 -1.79
N HIS A 49 -12.96 2.41 -1.68
CA HIS A 49 -13.90 3.44 -2.14
C HIS A 49 -13.71 3.83 -3.61
N ILE A 50 -12.65 3.38 -4.28
CA ILE A 50 -12.34 3.71 -5.67
C ILE A 50 -12.06 2.47 -6.52
N VAL A 51 -12.09 2.65 -7.83
CA VAL A 51 -11.51 1.68 -8.77
C VAL A 51 -10.04 2.03 -8.92
N TYR A 52 -9.15 1.03 -8.87
CA TYR A 52 -7.71 1.25 -8.89
C TYR A 52 -6.98 0.24 -9.77
N ALA A 53 -5.86 0.68 -10.35
CA ALA A 53 -4.93 -0.22 -11.02
C ALA A 53 -4.14 -1.09 -10.02
N PRO A 54 -3.74 -2.32 -10.40
CA PRO A 54 -2.91 -3.19 -9.57
C PRO A 54 -1.60 -2.54 -9.11
N ILE A 55 -1.02 -1.67 -9.93
CA ILE A 55 0.22 -0.98 -9.61
C ILE A 55 0.03 0.02 -8.45
N THR A 56 -1.11 0.70 -8.41
CA THR A 56 -1.46 1.65 -7.34
C THR A 56 -1.63 0.95 -6.00
N LEU A 57 -2.26 -0.23 -6.01
CA LEU A 57 -2.32 -1.07 -4.82
C LEU A 57 -0.92 -1.48 -4.34
N ALA A 58 -0.05 -1.92 -5.26
CA ALA A 58 1.31 -2.32 -4.91
C ALA A 58 2.14 -1.17 -4.34
N ARG A 59 2.05 0.03 -4.95
CA ARG A 59 2.77 1.24 -4.47
C ARG A 59 2.24 1.69 -3.11
N LEU A 60 0.92 1.74 -2.92
CA LEU A 60 0.33 2.09 -1.62
C LEU A 60 0.73 1.09 -0.52
N ALA A 61 0.67 -0.21 -0.81
CA ALA A 61 1.09 -1.24 0.14
C ALA A 61 2.58 -1.08 0.51
N GLY A 62 3.43 -0.76 -0.47
CA GLY A 62 4.84 -0.43 -0.24
C GLY A 62 5.03 0.78 0.66
N THR A 63 4.31 1.88 0.42
CA THR A 63 4.36 3.08 1.29
C THR A 63 3.92 2.77 2.71
N VAL A 64 2.82 2.02 2.89
CA VAL A 64 2.33 1.60 4.21
C VAL A 64 3.37 0.74 4.93
N LEU A 65 4.03 -0.18 4.22
CA LEU A 65 5.12 -0.98 4.78
C LEU A 65 6.27 -0.08 5.27
N VAL A 66 6.73 0.86 4.43
CA VAL A 66 7.84 1.76 4.80
C VAL A 66 7.49 2.55 6.05
N TYR A 67 6.27 3.07 6.15
CA TYR A 67 5.80 3.81 7.33
C TYR A 67 5.80 2.95 8.59
N GLN A 68 5.43 1.67 8.49
CA GLN A 68 5.49 0.73 9.61
C GLN A 68 6.93 0.42 10.04
N LEU A 69 7.87 0.27 9.10
CA LEU A 69 9.25 -0.12 9.38
C LEU A 69 10.14 1.05 9.83
N GLN A 70 9.83 2.28 9.41
CA GLN A 70 10.61 3.47 9.76
C GLN A 70 10.15 4.16 11.05
N GLU A 71 9.21 3.56 11.79
CA GLU A 71 8.64 4.13 13.02
C GLU A 71 8.13 5.56 12.82
N VAL A 72 7.53 5.83 11.64
CA VAL A 72 6.91 7.12 11.31
C VAL A 72 5.89 7.49 12.38
N GLU A 73 5.81 8.78 12.73
CA GLU A 73 4.92 9.23 13.79
C GLU A 73 3.48 8.77 13.53
N PRO A 74 2.77 8.21 14.53
CA PRO A 74 1.42 7.70 14.31
C PRO A 74 0.45 8.73 13.70
N GLU A 75 0.63 10.01 14.02
CA GLU A 75 -0.17 11.10 13.47
C GLU A 75 0.06 11.29 11.96
N GLU A 76 1.30 11.14 11.48
CA GLU A 76 1.65 11.21 10.07
C GLU A 76 1.08 10.00 9.30
N VAL A 77 1.16 8.81 9.90
CA VAL A 77 0.54 7.59 9.35
C VAL A 77 -0.98 7.75 9.21
N GLU A 78 -1.65 8.27 10.23
CA GLU A 78 -3.11 8.49 10.19
C GLU A 78 -3.51 9.62 9.25
N TRP A 79 -2.70 10.69 9.16
CA TRP A 79 -2.88 11.74 8.16
C TRP A 79 -2.81 11.18 6.75
N PHE A 80 -1.76 10.40 6.42
CA PHE A 80 -1.59 9.80 5.10
C PHE A 80 -2.77 8.90 4.72
N LYS A 81 -3.16 7.98 5.60
CA LYS A 81 -4.34 7.12 5.39
C LYS A 81 -5.62 7.93 5.16
N SER A 82 -5.76 9.04 5.88
CA SER A 82 -6.91 9.95 5.72
C SER A 82 -6.89 10.69 4.39
N GLN A 83 -5.71 11.04 3.86
CA GLN A 83 -5.58 11.62 2.51
C GLN A 83 -5.94 10.59 1.44
N VAL A 84 -5.43 9.35 1.53
CA VAL A 84 -5.75 8.28 0.57
C VAL A 84 -7.27 8.03 0.49
N LYS A 85 -7.97 8.01 1.63
CA LYS A 85 -9.44 7.85 1.68
C LYS A 85 -10.21 9.02 1.06
N GLN A 86 -9.58 10.17 0.88
CA GLN A 86 -10.18 11.35 0.25
C GLN A 86 -9.88 11.44 -1.24
N CYS A 87 -8.92 10.66 -1.76
CA CYS A 87 -8.61 10.61 -3.18
C CYS A 87 -9.83 10.10 -3.98
N PRO A 88 -10.25 10.82 -5.05
CA PRO A 88 -11.42 10.45 -5.84
C PRO A 88 -11.16 9.33 -6.87
N ASN A 89 -9.89 9.05 -7.18
CA ASN A 89 -9.45 8.05 -8.15
C ASN A 89 -8.00 7.60 -7.83
N ASP A 90 -7.49 6.63 -8.58
CA ASP A 90 -6.16 6.07 -8.42
C ASP A 90 -5.03 7.01 -8.83
N ASP A 91 -5.24 7.85 -9.86
CA ASP A 91 -4.27 8.89 -10.25
C ASP A 91 -3.92 9.82 -9.08
N GLU A 92 -4.91 10.28 -8.32
CA GLU A 92 -4.70 11.17 -7.16
C GLU A 92 -4.01 10.45 -5.99
N VAL A 93 -4.17 9.12 -5.87
CA VAL A 93 -3.41 8.32 -4.89
C VAL A 93 -1.95 8.24 -5.30
N GLU A 94 -1.66 8.03 -6.58
CA GLU A 94 -0.30 8.02 -7.12
C GLU A 94 0.39 9.38 -6.92
N GLU A 95 -0.29 10.49 -7.20
CA GLU A 95 0.23 11.83 -6.97
C GLU A 95 0.55 12.07 -5.47
N LEU A 96 -0.32 11.62 -4.58
CA LEU A 96 -0.07 11.68 -3.13
C LEU A 96 1.18 10.89 -2.76
N ILE A 97 1.32 9.64 -3.22
CA ILE A 97 2.51 8.80 -2.95
C ILE A 97 3.78 9.46 -3.50
N GLU A 98 3.73 10.04 -4.70
CA GLU A 98 4.88 10.71 -5.31
C GLU A 98 5.27 12.01 -4.58
N SER A 99 4.29 12.71 -4.00
CA SER A 99 4.54 13.91 -3.21
C SER A 99 5.37 13.63 -1.96
N LEU A 100 5.18 12.47 -1.33
CA LEU A 100 5.94 12.04 -0.14
C LEU A 100 7.40 11.81 -0.48
N HIS A 101 7.68 11.08 -1.56
CA HIS A 101 9.05 10.81 -1.99
C HIS A 101 9.83 12.07 -2.40
N ARG A 102 9.12 13.12 -2.84
CA ARG A 102 9.75 14.40 -3.18
C ARG A 102 10.20 15.16 -1.93
N ILE A 103 9.52 15.00 -0.80
CA ILE A 103 9.85 15.71 0.44
C ILE A 103 11.13 15.14 1.07
N ASP A 104 11.34 13.81 1.02
CA ASP A 104 12.57 13.16 1.52
C ASP A 104 13.84 13.50 0.70
N SER A 105 13.68 14.10 -0.48
CA SER A 105 14.80 14.44 -1.38
C SER A 105 15.29 15.89 -1.27
N LEU A 106 14.74 16.69 -0.34
CA LEU A 106 15.08 18.10 -0.10
C LEU A 106 15.81 18.29 1.23
#